data_AF-A0AA38S125-F1
#
_entry.id   AF-A0AA38S125-F1
#
_cell.length_a   1.000
_cell.length_b   1.000
_cell.length_c   1.000
_cell.angle_alpha   90.00
_cell.angle_beta   90.00
_cell.angle_gamma   90.00
#
_symmetry.space_group_name_H-M   'P 1'
#
loop_
_entity.id
_entity.type
_entity.pdbx_description
1 polymer ?
#
loop_
_entity_poly.entity_id
_entity_poly.type
_entity_poly.pdbx_seq_one_letter_code
_entity_poly.pdbx_strand_id
1 'polypeptide(L)'
;MASLQCAHAPSAAKLFLQLSARTTLPAATATSPVSILDVLLPPQTARRLRPVPARSFSSMTTVTHHRITKLELSLGRIWLPAGGSPELPTFLKPAAPRHRRPFASSSSLRHTMAIYNPQKDDDGNEMMLEITPRAAKRLSQIMTKDGNPQLALRIQVESGGCHGFQYLMSLVTLPPALPQSSEVAASEGESDSAVIREDDTIFAYTPEEQGSADLTAPKIILDQPSLELLKGSKVDFTMELIGSQFKIVDNPLATSSCGCGTSFDIKI
;
A
#
# COMPACT_ATOMS: atom_id res chain seq x y z
N MET A 1 60.78 -31.39 51.97
CA MET A 1 61.95 -30.52 51.74
C MET A 1 61.48 -29.21 51.15
N ALA A 2 61.92 -28.11 51.76
CA ALA A 2 62.03 -26.74 51.26
C ALA A 2 60.77 -26.01 50.73
N SER A 3 60.41 -24.99 51.51
CA SER A 3 59.63 -23.78 51.20
C SER A 3 60.06 -23.06 49.92
N LEU A 4 59.12 -22.38 49.27
CA LEU A 4 59.35 -21.08 48.64
C LEU A 4 58.13 -20.17 48.90
N GLN A 5 58.45 -18.97 49.36
CA GLN A 5 57.56 -17.94 49.91
C GLN A 5 56.97 -17.01 48.84
N CYS A 6 55.93 -16.29 49.28
CA CYS A 6 55.20 -15.22 48.60
C CYS A 6 56.04 -13.97 48.28
N ALA A 7 55.62 -13.22 47.26
CA ALA A 7 55.75 -11.75 47.16
C ALA A 7 54.47 -11.21 46.51
N HIS A 8 53.59 -10.54 47.28
CA HIS A 8 53.36 -9.07 47.28
C HIS A 8 52.88 -8.53 45.92
N ALA A 9 51.57 -8.27 45.71
CA ALA A 9 50.78 -7.08 46.12
C ALA A 9 51.15 -5.79 45.34
N PRO A 10 50.35 -4.69 45.32
CA PRO A 10 48.90 -4.50 45.18
C PRO A 10 48.51 -3.34 44.23
N SER A 11 47.19 -3.14 44.06
CA SER A 11 46.43 -1.87 44.08
C SER A 11 46.75 -0.68 43.15
N ALA A 12 45.66 -0.21 42.55
CA ALA A 12 45.40 1.13 42.03
C ALA A 12 46.14 2.28 42.72
N ALA A 13 46.64 3.23 41.91
CA ALA A 13 46.63 4.66 42.20
C ALA A 13 47.26 5.49 41.06
N LYS A 14 46.57 6.58 40.72
CA LYS A 14 47.11 7.90 40.33
C LYS A 14 47.81 8.04 38.97
N LEU A 15 47.15 8.79 38.08
CA LEU A 15 47.80 9.95 37.44
C LEU A 15 46.79 11.09 37.28
N PHE A 16 46.89 12.00 38.24
CA PHE A 16 46.40 13.37 38.21
C PHE A 16 47.46 14.21 37.49
N LEU A 17 47.07 15.08 36.56
CA LEU A 17 47.81 16.30 36.24
C LEU A 17 46.81 17.42 35.96
N GLN A 18 46.50 18.15 37.03
CA GLN A 18 46.07 19.54 36.99
C GLN A 18 47.28 20.46 36.75
N LEU A 19 47.03 21.63 36.15
CA LEU A 19 47.52 23.00 36.40
C LEU A 19 47.54 23.73 35.04
N SER A 20 47.11 24.98 34.86
CA SER A 20 46.78 26.13 35.75
C SER A 20 46.19 27.24 34.84
N ALA A 21 45.09 27.92 35.16
CA ALA A 21 44.98 29.23 35.86
C ALA A 21 46.03 30.28 35.38
N ARG A 22 45.76 31.54 34.97
CA ARG A 22 44.85 32.59 35.48
C ARG A 22 44.72 33.79 34.50
N THR A 23 43.51 34.39 34.49
CA THR A 23 43.13 35.82 34.68
C THR A 23 43.69 36.95 33.77
N THR A 24 42.80 37.70 33.10
CA THR A 24 42.50 39.15 33.36
C THR A 24 41.25 39.65 32.59
N LEU A 25 40.34 40.29 33.33
CA LEU A 25 39.27 41.25 32.92
C LEU A 25 39.89 42.56 32.35
N PRO A 26 39.16 43.56 31.77
CA PRO A 26 37.75 43.99 31.98
C PRO A 26 37.00 44.29 30.64
N ALA A 27 35.79 44.86 30.50
CA ALA A 27 34.93 45.72 31.30
C ALA A 27 33.47 45.63 30.79
N ALA A 28 32.56 46.11 31.65
CA ALA A 28 31.10 46.19 31.54
C ALA A 28 30.52 46.89 30.28
N THR A 29 29.32 46.46 29.89
CA THR A 29 28.06 47.25 29.91
C THR A 29 26.90 46.26 29.73
N ALA A 30 26.15 45.92 30.78
CA ALA A 30 24.94 46.61 31.25
C ALA A 30 23.73 46.45 30.31
N THR A 31 22.90 45.42 30.56
CA THR A 31 21.44 45.58 30.74
C THR A 31 20.85 44.30 31.31
N SER A 32 20.29 44.42 32.50
CA SER A 32 19.51 43.43 33.25
C SER A 32 18.01 43.85 33.21
N PRO A 33 17.10 43.20 33.95
CA PRO A 33 16.44 41.96 33.56
C PRO A 33 14.92 42.10 33.66
N VAL A 34 14.14 41.22 33.03
CA VAL A 34 12.77 40.93 33.54
C VAL A 34 12.47 39.46 33.36
N SER A 35 12.48 38.72 34.47
CA SER A 35 11.75 37.45 34.61
C SER A 35 10.26 37.75 34.70
N ILE A 36 9.45 37.08 33.89
CA ILE A 36 8.02 36.88 34.15
C ILE A 36 7.69 35.43 33.78
N LEU A 37 7.56 34.62 34.82
CA LEU A 37 6.60 33.52 34.87
C LEU A 37 5.20 34.14 34.66
N ASP A 38 4.33 33.46 33.90
CA ASP A 38 2.94 33.82 33.56
C ASP A 38 2.71 34.81 32.39
N VAL A 39 2.66 34.28 31.16
CA VAL A 39 1.66 34.72 30.17
C VAL A 39 1.07 33.49 29.46
N LEU A 40 -0.03 33.03 30.05
CA LEU A 40 -1.30 32.72 29.41
C LEU A 40 -1.30 31.98 28.05
N LEU A 41 -1.87 30.78 28.09
CA LEU A 41 -2.86 30.20 27.17
C LEU A 41 -3.02 30.87 25.78
N PRO A 42 -2.93 30.12 24.68
CA PRO A 42 -3.39 30.62 23.39
C PRO A 42 -4.89 30.97 23.46
N PRO A 43 -5.33 32.08 22.83
CA PRO A 43 -6.71 32.53 22.87
C PRO A 43 -7.62 31.48 22.23
N GLN A 44 -8.54 30.94 23.04
CA GLN A 44 -9.72 30.23 22.56
C GLN A 44 -10.56 31.22 21.75
N THR A 45 -10.39 31.20 20.43
CA THR A 45 -11.31 31.89 19.53
C THR A 45 -12.68 31.23 19.66
N ALA A 46 -13.59 31.95 20.31
CA ALA A 46 -15.00 31.63 20.41
C ALA A 46 -15.57 31.27 19.04
N ARG A 47 -15.88 29.98 18.87
CA ARG A 47 -16.56 29.42 17.72
C ARG A 47 -18.01 29.93 17.75
N ARG A 48 -18.28 31.04 17.05
CA ARG A 48 -19.65 31.52 16.80
C ARG A 48 -20.46 30.39 16.16
N LEU A 49 -21.39 29.84 16.94
CA LEU A 49 -22.46 28.98 16.45
C LEU A 49 -23.29 29.80 15.45
N ARG A 50 -23.26 29.40 14.18
CA ARG A 50 -24.23 29.88 13.19
C ARG A 50 -25.56 29.17 13.44
N PRO A 51 -26.71 29.87 13.44
CA PRO A 51 -28.01 29.23 13.55
C PRO A 51 -28.27 28.35 12.32
N VAL A 52 -28.63 27.08 12.57
CA VAL A 52 -29.14 26.16 11.56
C VAL A 52 -30.62 26.51 11.32
N PRO A 53 -31.06 26.85 10.11
CA PRO A 53 -32.48 26.97 9.83
C PRO A 53 -33.11 25.57 9.76
N ALA A 54 -34.06 25.34 10.66
CA ALA A 54 -34.95 24.20 10.66
C ALA A 54 -35.68 24.10 9.30
N ARG A 55 -35.45 23.01 8.56
CA ARG A 55 -36.26 22.65 7.40
C ARG A 55 -37.22 21.54 7.78
N SER A 56 -38.48 21.95 7.83
CA SER A 56 -39.71 21.18 7.91
C SER A 56 -39.67 19.96 6.99
N PHE A 57 -39.86 18.79 7.58
CA PHE A 57 -40.24 17.56 6.89
C PHE A 57 -41.73 17.66 6.51
N SER A 58 -42.00 17.86 5.24
CA SER A 58 -43.35 17.67 4.69
C SER A 58 -43.46 16.25 4.14
N SER A 59 -44.23 15.42 4.85
CA SER A 59 -44.82 14.19 4.30
C SER A 59 -45.80 14.55 3.18
N MET A 60 -45.64 13.95 2.00
CA MET A 60 -46.77 13.70 1.11
C MET A 60 -46.68 12.27 0.57
N THR A 61 -47.63 11.49 1.06
CA THR A 61 -48.24 10.30 0.48
C THR A 61 -48.67 10.57 -0.96
N THR A 62 -48.31 9.68 -1.88
CA THR A 62 -49.19 9.28 -2.99
C THR A 62 -48.84 7.88 -3.48
N VAL A 63 -49.73 6.95 -3.13
CA VAL A 63 -49.94 5.65 -3.75
C VAL A 63 -50.32 5.85 -5.21
N THR A 64 -49.62 5.20 -6.14
CA THR A 64 -50.18 4.92 -7.46
C THR A 64 -49.80 3.51 -7.90
N HIS A 65 -50.81 2.64 -7.89
CA HIS A 65 -50.79 1.34 -8.54
C HIS A 65 -50.57 1.51 -10.04
N HIS A 66 -49.61 0.80 -10.62
CA HIS A 66 -49.59 0.55 -12.05
C HIS A 66 -49.87 -0.92 -12.38
N ARG A 67 -50.76 -1.02 -13.35
CA ARG A 67 -51.74 -2.06 -13.62
C ARG A 67 -51.11 -3.03 -14.62
N ILE A 68 -51.06 -4.29 -14.24
CA ILE A 68 -50.66 -5.40 -15.11
C ILE A 68 -51.69 -5.50 -16.24
N THR A 69 -51.29 -5.16 -17.47
CA THR A 69 -52.08 -5.44 -18.68
C THR A 69 -51.53 -6.68 -19.38
N LYS A 70 -52.27 -7.77 -19.16
CA LYS A 70 -52.50 -8.92 -20.04
C LYS A 70 -52.23 -8.59 -21.53
N LEU A 71 -51.38 -9.38 -22.18
CA LEU A 71 -51.46 -9.60 -23.62
C LEU A 71 -51.74 -11.07 -23.87
N GLU A 72 -52.82 -11.26 -24.60
CA GLU A 72 -53.63 -12.46 -24.72
C GLU A 72 -53.24 -13.21 -26.00
N LEU A 73 -53.34 -14.53 -25.95
CA LEU A 73 -52.97 -15.44 -27.02
C LEU A 73 -53.95 -15.31 -28.19
N SER A 74 -53.48 -14.85 -29.36
CA SER A 74 -54.23 -15.02 -30.60
C SER A 74 -53.83 -16.31 -31.29
N LEU A 75 -54.67 -17.34 -31.12
CA LEU A 75 -54.72 -18.54 -31.95
C LEU A 75 -55.39 -18.19 -33.29
N GLY A 76 -54.60 -18.11 -34.35
CA GLY A 76 -55.09 -18.05 -35.74
C GLY A 76 -55.03 -19.42 -36.40
N ARG A 77 -56.21 -20.00 -36.72
CA ARG A 77 -56.39 -21.26 -37.45
C ARG A 77 -56.24 -21.07 -38.97
N ILE A 78 -55.42 -21.92 -39.56
CA ILE A 78 -55.67 -22.83 -40.72
C ILE A 78 -56.36 -22.27 -41.97
N TRP A 79 -55.68 -22.34 -43.11
CA TRP A 79 -56.28 -22.72 -44.40
C TRP A 79 -55.25 -23.44 -45.31
N LEU A 80 -55.58 -24.66 -45.78
CA LEU A 80 -54.91 -25.37 -46.89
C LEU A 80 -55.60 -25.03 -48.22
N PRO A 81 -54.85 -25.05 -49.33
CA PRO A 81 -55.31 -25.87 -50.44
C PRO A 81 -54.24 -26.77 -51.05
N ALA A 82 -54.76 -27.82 -51.67
CA ALA A 82 -54.08 -28.97 -52.22
C ALA A 82 -53.46 -28.72 -53.61
N GLY A 83 -52.50 -29.59 -53.97
CA GLY A 83 -52.30 -30.05 -55.34
C GLY A 83 -50.95 -29.70 -55.96
N GLY A 84 -50.08 -30.71 -56.14
CA GLY A 84 -48.91 -30.63 -57.02
C GLY A 84 -47.71 -31.46 -56.57
N SER A 85 -47.68 -32.74 -56.91
CA SER A 85 -46.47 -33.58 -56.97
C SER A 85 -45.71 -33.30 -58.30
N PRO A 86 -44.57 -33.93 -58.60
CA PRO A 86 -43.35 -34.20 -57.81
C PRO A 86 -42.08 -33.77 -58.57
N GLU A 87 -41.04 -33.17 -57.97
CA GLU A 87 -39.66 -33.22 -58.53
C GLU A 87 -38.58 -33.06 -57.43
N LEU A 88 -37.67 -34.02 -57.37
CA LEU A 88 -36.29 -33.89 -56.84
C LEU A 88 -35.46 -33.11 -57.89
N PRO A 89 -34.25 -32.56 -57.63
CA PRO A 89 -33.35 -32.75 -56.48
C PRO A 89 -32.74 -31.41 -55.95
N THR A 90 -32.14 -31.40 -54.75
CA THR A 90 -30.82 -30.75 -54.50
C THR A 90 -30.42 -30.84 -53.02
N PHE A 91 -29.34 -31.58 -52.78
CA PHE A 91 -28.27 -31.28 -51.82
C PHE A 91 -28.66 -30.41 -50.61
N LEU A 92 -29.10 -31.05 -49.52
CA LEU A 92 -29.05 -30.42 -48.19
C LEU A 92 -27.58 -30.28 -47.78
N LYS A 93 -27.07 -29.06 -47.96
CA LYS A 93 -25.81 -28.56 -47.43
C LYS A 93 -25.80 -28.81 -45.91
N PRO A 94 -24.83 -29.54 -45.34
CA PRO A 94 -24.75 -29.72 -43.89
C PRO A 94 -24.62 -28.34 -43.24
N ALA A 95 -25.46 -28.09 -42.22
CA ALA A 95 -25.38 -26.89 -41.41
C ALA A 95 -23.95 -26.76 -40.86
N ALA A 96 -23.28 -25.66 -41.21
CA ALA A 96 -21.94 -25.38 -40.74
C ALA A 96 -21.92 -25.45 -39.20
N PRO A 97 -20.91 -26.11 -38.60
CA PRO A 97 -20.79 -26.18 -37.16
C PRO A 97 -20.71 -24.75 -36.62
N ARG A 98 -21.62 -24.40 -35.69
CA ARG A 98 -21.50 -23.16 -34.92
C ARG A 98 -20.19 -23.24 -34.15
N HIS A 99 -19.14 -22.62 -34.71
CA HIS A 99 -17.89 -22.40 -34.02
C HIS A 99 -18.21 -21.68 -32.71
N ARG A 100 -18.15 -22.41 -31.59
CA ARG A 100 -18.01 -21.80 -30.28
C ARG A 100 -16.76 -20.95 -30.40
N ARG A 101 -16.94 -19.62 -30.38
CA ARG A 101 -15.80 -18.71 -30.21
C ARG A 101 -15.07 -19.21 -28.96
N PRO A 102 -13.81 -19.66 -29.05
CA PRO A 102 -13.07 -19.89 -27.83
C PRO A 102 -13.10 -18.55 -27.09
N PHE A 103 -13.53 -18.57 -25.83
CA PHE A 103 -13.32 -17.43 -24.97
C PHE A 103 -11.82 -17.17 -25.03
N ALA A 104 -11.41 -16.07 -25.66
CA ALA A 104 -10.06 -15.59 -25.53
C ALA A 104 -9.91 -15.38 -24.02
N SER A 105 -9.14 -16.24 -23.36
CA SER A 105 -8.62 -15.94 -22.03
C SER A 105 -7.78 -14.69 -22.26
N SER A 106 -8.36 -13.51 -22.03
CA SER A 106 -7.59 -12.29 -22.01
C SER A 106 -6.49 -12.57 -21.00
N SER A 107 -5.25 -12.69 -21.45
CA SER A 107 -4.10 -12.69 -20.55
C SER A 107 -4.25 -11.41 -19.75
N SER A 108 -4.63 -11.52 -18.48
CA SER A 108 -4.81 -10.38 -17.60
C SER A 108 -3.54 -9.57 -17.67
N LEU A 109 -3.63 -8.39 -18.27
CA LEU A 109 -2.48 -7.52 -18.43
C LEU A 109 -2.00 -7.16 -17.02
N ARG A 110 -0.70 -7.41 -16.79
CA ARG A 110 -0.11 -7.25 -15.47
C ARG A 110 0.10 -5.76 -15.23
N HIS A 111 -0.73 -5.17 -14.39
CA HIS A 111 -0.65 -3.75 -14.02
C HIS A 111 0.58 -3.44 -13.15
N THR A 112 1.24 -4.48 -12.63
CA THR A 112 2.39 -4.36 -11.73
C THR A 112 3.60 -5.04 -12.32
N MET A 113 4.75 -4.38 -12.26
CA MET A 113 6.04 -4.92 -12.71
C MET A 113 7.11 -4.63 -11.66
N ALA A 114 8.01 -5.59 -11.44
CA ALA A 114 9.21 -5.37 -10.62
C ALA A 114 10.24 -4.57 -11.44
N ILE A 115 10.59 -3.39 -10.95
CA ILE A 115 11.56 -2.49 -11.60
C ILE A 115 12.96 -2.59 -11.00
N TYR A 116 13.08 -3.07 -9.76
CA TYR A 116 14.34 -3.20 -9.05
C TYR A 116 14.37 -4.53 -8.29
N ASN A 117 15.49 -5.24 -8.40
CA ASN A 117 15.79 -6.49 -7.71
C ASN A 117 14.62 -7.51 -7.75
N PRO A 118 14.19 -7.97 -8.94
CA PRO A 118 13.17 -9.01 -9.04
C PRO A 118 13.71 -10.31 -8.42
N GLN A 119 13.06 -10.77 -7.35
CA GLN A 119 13.42 -11.99 -6.63
C GLN A 119 12.68 -13.21 -7.21
N LYS A 120 13.29 -14.38 -7.07
CA LYS A 120 12.71 -15.67 -7.46
C LYS A 120 12.62 -16.58 -6.24
N ASP A 121 11.60 -17.42 -6.20
CA ASP A 121 11.47 -18.46 -5.18
C ASP A 121 12.43 -19.64 -5.43
N ASP A 122 12.46 -20.59 -4.49
CA ASP A 122 13.31 -21.79 -4.58
C ASP A 122 13.01 -22.66 -5.83
N ASP A 123 11.78 -22.58 -6.35
CA ASP A 123 11.35 -23.27 -7.57
C ASP A 123 11.75 -22.51 -8.85
N GLY A 124 12.32 -21.30 -8.73
CA GLY A 124 12.77 -20.45 -9.81
C GLY A 124 11.68 -19.57 -10.44
N ASN A 125 10.49 -19.50 -9.85
CA ASN A 125 9.39 -18.62 -10.26
C ASN A 125 9.59 -17.22 -9.70
N GLU A 126 9.21 -16.19 -10.46
CA GLU A 126 9.28 -14.80 -10.00
C GLU A 126 8.27 -14.55 -8.88
N MET A 127 8.75 -14.06 -7.74
CA MET A 127 7.89 -13.63 -6.64
C MET A 127 7.27 -12.28 -6.98
N MET A 128 5.97 -12.27 -7.20
CA MET A 128 5.22 -11.09 -7.62
C MET A 128 4.19 -10.68 -6.57
N LEU A 129 4.07 -9.37 -6.37
CA LEU A 129 2.98 -8.74 -5.63
C LEU A 129 2.14 -7.91 -6.60
N GLU A 130 0.82 -7.99 -6.51
CA GLU A 130 -0.08 -7.22 -7.38
C GLU A 130 -0.51 -5.91 -6.68
N ILE A 131 -0.45 -4.79 -7.38
CA ILE A 131 -0.95 -3.50 -6.91
C ILE A 131 -2.34 -3.28 -7.51
N THR A 132 -3.37 -3.15 -6.67
CA THR A 132 -4.71 -2.84 -7.19
C THR A 132 -4.77 -1.40 -7.72
N PRO A 133 -5.66 -1.12 -8.70
CA PRO A 133 -5.87 0.23 -9.19
C PRO A 133 -6.28 1.23 -8.09
N ARG A 134 -6.96 0.76 -7.04
CA ARG A 134 -7.37 1.59 -5.88
C ARG A 134 -6.16 2.00 -5.05
N ALA A 135 -5.26 1.07 -4.76
CA ALA A 135 -4.03 1.34 -4.04
C ALA A 135 -3.13 2.30 -4.84
N ALA A 136 -2.92 2.02 -6.12
CA ALA A 136 -2.14 2.87 -7.01
C ALA A 136 -2.68 4.31 -7.06
N LYS A 137 -3.99 4.47 -7.30
CA LYS A 137 -4.65 5.78 -7.30
C LYS A 137 -4.45 6.52 -5.98
N ARG A 138 -4.51 5.82 -4.85
CA ARG A 138 -4.31 6.44 -3.55
C ARG A 138 -2.86 6.86 -3.34
N LEU A 139 -1.89 6.05 -3.71
CA LEU A 139 -0.48 6.40 -3.63
C LEU A 139 -0.16 7.63 -4.47
N SER A 140 -0.68 7.72 -5.71
CA SER A 140 -0.55 8.93 -6.52
C SER A 140 -1.09 10.19 -5.81
N GLN A 141 -2.24 10.07 -5.13
CA GLN A 141 -2.80 11.19 -4.36
C GLN A 141 -1.90 11.61 -3.20
N ILE A 142 -1.30 10.64 -2.50
CA ILE A 142 -0.38 10.92 -1.39
C ILE A 142 0.88 11.61 -1.94
N MET A 143 1.43 11.13 -3.06
CA MET A 143 2.58 11.75 -3.74
C MET A 143 2.31 13.22 -4.11
N THR A 144 1.15 13.53 -4.70
CA THR A 144 0.77 14.92 -5.03
C THR A 144 0.56 15.76 -3.78
N LYS A 145 -0.05 15.19 -2.73
CA LYS A 145 -0.33 15.89 -1.48
C LYS A 145 0.95 16.27 -0.73
N ASP A 146 1.91 15.35 -0.69
CA ASP A 146 3.18 15.55 0.02
C ASP A 146 4.22 16.26 -0.86
N GLY A 147 3.93 16.47 -2.15
CA GLY A 147 4.82 17.14 -3.10
C GLY A 147 6.03 16.29 -3.52
N ASN A 148 5.99 14.97 -3.26
CA ASN A 148 7.12 14.06 -3.41
C ASN A 148 6.80 13.01 -4.49
N PRO A 149 7.28 13.19 -5.74
CA PRO A 149 7.05 12.22 -6.82
C PRO A 149 7.83 10.92 -6.63
N GLN A 150 8.72 10.86 -5.64
CA GLN A 150 9.55 9.70 -5.34
C GLN A 150 9.06 8.89 -4.14
N LEU A 151 7.92 9.26 -3.58
CA LEU A 151 7.35 8.57 -2.45
C LEU A 151 6.92 7.16 -2.88
N ALA A 152 7.27 6.18 -2.06
CA ALA A 152 6.92 4.79 -2.23
C ALA A 152 6.37 4.22 -0.92
N LEU A 153 5.53 3.20 -1.02
CA LEU A 153 5.03 2.45 0.13
C LEU A 153 5.97 1.29 0.41
N ARG A 154 6.65 1.30 1.56
CA ARG A 154 7.39 0.14 2.06
C ARG A 154 6.43 -0.77 2.82
N ILE A 155 6.44 -2.05 2.50
CA ILE A 155 5.65 -3.09 3.19
C ILE A 155 6.63 -4.09 3.76
N GLN A 156 6.49 -4.38 5.05
CA GLN A 156 7.30 -5.34 5.77
C GLN A 156 6.39 -6.28 6.56
N VAL A 157 6.88 -7.47 6.86
CA VAL A 157 6.23 -8.46 7.70
C VAL A 157 7.13 -8.74 8.89
N GLU A 158 6.59 -8.59 10.09
CA GLU A 158 7.28 -8.95 11.33
C GLU A 158 6.57 -10.12 12.01
N SER A 159 7.34 -10.97 12.69
CA SER A 159 6.80 -11.99 13.59
C SER A 159 6.18 -11.30 14.80
N GLY A 160 4.85 -11.31 14.92
CA GLY A 160 4.11 -10.63 15.97
C GLY A 160 2.61 -10.54 15.72
N GLY A 161 1.91 -9.88 16.65
CA GLY A 161 0.46 -9.67 16.58
C GLY A 161 -0.38 -10.86 17.06
N CYS A 162 -1.70 -10.71 17.01
CA CYS A 162 -2.65 -11.70 17.53
C CYS A 162 -2.68 -13.03 16.74
N HIS A 163 -2.12 -13.04 15.52
CA HIS A 163 -2.19 -14.14 14.57
C HIS A 163 -0.81 -14.62 14.09
N GLY A 164 0.28 -14.26 14.77
CA GLY A 164 1.62 -14.76 14.44
C GLY A 164 2.48 -13.83 13.59
N PHE A 165 1.92 -13.22 12.53
CA PHE A 165 2.61 -12.21 11.72
C PHE A 165 1.83 -10.92 11.55
N GLN A 166 2.52 -9.78 11.50
CA GLN A 166 1.94 -8.45 11.35
C GLN A 166 2.49 -7.73 10.11
N TYR A 167 1.61 -7.04 9.38
CA TYR A 167 1.99 -6.13 8.31
C TYR A 167 2.42 -4.77 8.89
N LEU A 168 3.61 -4.32 8.51
CA LEU A 168 4.08 -2.96 8.74
C LEU A 168 4.15 -2.21 7.41
N MET A 169 3.67 -0.98 7.41
CA MET A 169 3.61 -0.14 6.21
C MET A 169 4.15 1.24 6.54
N SER A 170 5.14 1.71 5.78
CA SER A 170 5.70 3.05 5.94
C SER A 170 5.84 3.74 4.58
N LEU A 171 5.79 5.07 4.56
CA LEU A 171 6.04 5.85 3.36
C LEU A 171 7.51 6.25 3.35
N VAL A 172 8.22 5.91 2.29
CA VAL A 172 9.65 6.16 2.14
C VAL A 172 9.90 6.93 0.85
N THR A 173 10.83 7.88 0.88
CA THR A 173 11.24 8.64 -0.30
C THR A 173 12.40 7.94 -0.99
N LEU A 174 12.22 7.51 -2.23
CA LEU A 174 13.27 6.88 -3.03
C LEU A 174 14.25 7.94 -3.57
N PRO A 175 15.56 7.66 -3.66
CA PRO A 175 16.50 8.51 -4.38
C PRO A 175 16.17 8.61 -5.90
N PRO A 176 16.43 9.75 -6.56
CA PRO A 176 16.12 10.00 -7.98
C PRO A 176 16.92 9.19 -8.99
N ALA A 177 18.11 8.77 -8.62
CA ALA A 177 18.83 7.72 -9.31
C ALA A 177 18.79 6.48 -8.42
N LEU A 178 18.16 5.40 -8.90
CA LEU A 178 18.40 4.08 -8.32
C LEU A 178 19.91 3.82 -8.45
N PRO A 179 20.66 3.63 -7.35
CA PRO A 179 22.11 3.46 -7.44
C PRO A 179 22.39 2.19 -8.26
N GLN A 180 22.89 2.39 -9.48
CA GLN A 180 23.50 1.32 -10.24
C GLN A 180 24.82 1.02 -9.52
N SER A 181 24.83 -0.06 -8.72
CA SER A 181 25.94 -0.54 -7.89
C SER A 181 26.38 0.36 -6.71
N SER A 182 26.09 -0.14 -5.49
CA SER A 182 26.90 -0.06 -4.27
C SER A 182 27.37 1.28 -3.67
N GLU A 183 27.03 2.45 -4.21
CA GLU A 183 27.53 3.72 -3.67
C GLU A 183 26.43 4.52 -2.95
N VAL A 184 26.55 4.53 -1.63
CA VAL A 184 25.62 5.13 -0.67
C VAL A 184 25.79 6.65 -0.68
N ALA A 185 24.83 7.38 -1.25
CA ALA A 185 24.75 8.84 -1.08
C ALA A 185 24.26 9.15 0.35
N ALA A 186 25.20 9.17 1.29
CA ALA A 186 24.98 9.67 2.64
C ALA A 186 24.88 11.20 2.60
N SER A 187 23.66 11.73 2.59
CA SER A 187 23.41 13.08 3.08
C SER A 187 22.71 12.96 4.43
N GLU A 188 23.46 13.24 5.49
CA GLU A 188 22.99 13.23 6.88
C GLU A 188 21.87 14.26 7.05
N GLY A 189 20.65 13.75 7.09
CA GLY A 189 19.43 14.46 7.43
C GLY A 189 18.53 13.49 8.18
N GLU A 190 18.62 13.52 9.50
CA GLU A 190 17.82 12.74 10.44
C GLU A 190 16.31 12.91 10.17
N SER A 191 15.68 11.90 9.54
CA SER A 191 14.24 11.59 9.58
C SER A 191 13.98 10.35 8.72
N ASP A 192 14.10 9.15 9.31
CA ASP A 192 13.49 7.87 8.89
C ASP A 192 13.41 7.56 7.37
N SER A 193 14.33 8.13 6.58
CA SER A 193 14.42 7.97 5.13
C SER A 193 15.26 6.73 4.90
N ALA A 194 14.62 5.61 5.21
CA ALA A 194 15.17 4.27 5.14
C ALA A 194 15.80 4.03 3.76
N VAL A 195 17.12 3.87 3.79
CA VAL A 195 17.96 3.43 2.68
C VAL A 195 17.31 2.21 2.01
N ILE A 196 17.18 2.24 0.67
CA ILE A 196 16.84 1.05 -0.10
C ILE A 196 17.93 0.02 0.19
N ARG A 197 17.54 -1.13 0.75
CA ARG A 197 18.47 -2.23 1.01
C ARG A 197 18.73 -3.01 -0.28
N GLU A 198 19.86 -3.70 -0.34
CA GLU A 198 20.25 -4.52 -1.49
C GLU A 198 19.29 -5.70 -1.75
N ASP A 199 18.58 -6.14 -0.72
CA ASP A 199 17.56 -7.18 -0.75
C ASP A 199 16.14 -6.65 -1.00
N ASP A 200 15.95 -5.32 -1.05
CA ASP A 200 14.65 -4.73 -1.31
C ASP A 200 14.25 -4.89 -2.79
N THR A 201 13.03 -5.35 -3.06
CA THR A 201 12.40 -5.38 -4.38
C THR A 201 11.46 -4.19 -4.54
N ILE A 202 11.51 -3.50 -5.68
CA ILE A 202 10.59 -2.38 -5.96
C ILE A 202 9.65 -2.76 -7.09
N PHE A 203 8.35 -2.63 -6.81
CA PHE A 203 7.27 -2.81 -7.77
C PHE A 203 6.72 -1.45 -8.19
N ALA A 204 6.50 -1.27 -9.49
CA ALA A 204 5.83 -0.10 -10.06
C ALA A 204 4.47 -0.48 -10.65
N TYR A 205 3.50 0.40 -10.48
CA TYR A 205 2.19 0.28 -11.13
C TYR A 205 2.19 1.02 -12.47
N THR A 206 1.81 0.33 -13.54
CA THR A 206 1.65 0.90 -14.89
C THR A 206 0.19 0.74 -15.33
N PRO A 207 -0.59 1.83 -15.41
CA PRO A 207 -1.91 1.78 -16.02
C PRO A 207 -1.77 1.66 -17.54
N GLU A 208 -2.63 0.84 -18.13
CA GLU A 208 -2.74 0.59 -19.58
C GLU A 208 -2.88 1.87 -20.44
N GLU A 209 -3.39 2.96 -19.88
CA GLU A 209 -3.84 4.13 -20.65
C GLU A 209 -2.79 5.24 -20.83
N GLN A 210 -1.60 5.17 -20.19
CA GLN A 210 -0.54 6.19 -20.33
C GLN A 210 0.83 5.52 -20.45
N GLY A 211 1.28 5.36 -21.69
CA GLY A 211 2.50 4.64 -22.10
C GLY A 211 3.84 5.33 -21.82
N SER A 212 3.95 6.11 -20.74
CA SER A 212 5.23 6.61 -20.25
C SER A 212 5.43 6.11 -18.82
N ALA A 213 6.48 5.31 -18.61
CA ALA A 213 6.96 4.92 -17.28
C ALA A 213 7.54 6.16 -16.58
N ASP A 214 6.65 7.06 -16.17
CA ASP A 214 7.01 8.34 -15.59
C ASP A 214 7.49 8.18 -14.15
N LEU A 215 8.36 9.09 -13.72
CA LEU A 215 8.90 9.14 -12.36
C LEU A 215 7.80 9.19 -11.28
N THR A 216 6.58 9.59 -11.66
CA THR A 216 5.39 9.72 -10.81
C THR A 216 4.56 8.45 -10.68
N ALA A 217 4.97 7.33 -11.31
CA ALA A 217 4.28 6.06 -11.14
C ALA A 217 4.31 5.62 -9.65
N PRO A 218 3.19 5.15 -9.09
CA PRO A 218 3.16 4.59 -7.74
C PRO A 218 4.13 3.42 -7.60
N LYS A 219 4.92 3.45 -6.52
CA LYS A 219 5.93 2.44 -6.22
C LYS A 219 5.67 1.80 -4.86
N ILE A 220 5.95 0.51 -4.75
CA ILE A 220 5.92 -0.26 -3.51
C ILE A 220 7.25 -0.98 -3.33
N ILE A 221 7.80 -0.95 -2.12
CA ILE A 221 9.07 -1.58 -1.74
C ILE A 221 8.76 -2.73 -0.79
N LEU A 222 9.36 -3.88 -1.02
CA LEU A 222 9.30 -5.04 -0.11
C LEU A 222 10.72 -5.53 0.15
N ASP A 223 11.01 -5.91 1.38
CA ASP A 223 12.20 -6.66 1.74
C ASP A 223 12.04 -8.15 1.35
N GLN A 224 13.16 -8.84 1.19
CA GLN A 224 13.20 -10.23 0.77
C GLN A 224 12.34 -11.18 1.64
N PRO A 225 12.44 -11.21 2.99
CA PRO A 225 11.64 -12.14 3.79
C PRO A 225 10.13 -11.83 3.70
N SER A 226 9.77 -10.55 3.64
CA SER A 226 8.36 -10.15 3.47
C SER A 226 7.82 -10.55 2.11
N LEU A 227 8.64 -10.46 1.05
CA LEU A 227 8.23 -10.87 -0.29
C LEU A 227 7.94 -12.37 -0.37
N GLU A 228 8.70 -13.20 0.34
CA GLU A 228 8.47 -14.65 0.42
C GLU A 228 7.11 -14.96 1.05
N LEU A 229 6.72 -14.24 2.10
CA LEU A 229 5.44 -14.42 2.81
C LEU A 229 4.25 -13.75 2.10
N LEU A 230 4.51 -12.86 1.14
CA LEU A 230 3.51 -12.09 0.42
C LEU A 230 3.40 -12.44 -1.07
N LYS A 231 4.17 -13.42 -1.57
CA LYS A 231 4.16 -13.80 -2.98
C LYS A 231 2.74 -14.19 -3.45
N GLY A 232 2.31 -13.59 -4.56
CA GLY A 232 0.97 -13.78 -5.13
C GLY A 232 -0.15 -12.98 -4.45
N SER A 233 0.16 -12.19 -3.42
CA SER A 233 -0.82 -11.34 -2.73
C SER A 233 -1.12 -10.06 -3.52
N LYS A 234 -2.20 -9.37 -3.13
CA LYS A 234 -2.60 -8.07 -3.70
C LYS A 234 -2.58 -6.98 -2.66
N VAL A 235 -1.99 -5.83 -2.98
CA VAL A 235 -2.07 -4.62 -2.15
C VAL A 235 -3.28 -3.81 -2.58
N ASP A 236 -4.25 -3.69 -1.69
CA ASP A 236 -5.46 -2.89 -1.89
C ASP A 236 -5.52 -1.68 -0.95
N PHE A 237 -6.38 -0.74 -1.29
CA PHE A 237 -6.70 0.40 -0.41
C PHE A 237 -8.20 0.44 -0.15
N THR A 238 -8.58 0.42 1.13
CA THR A 238 -9.97 0.45 1.56
C THR A 238 -10.22 1.68 2.42
N MET A 239 -11.38 2.30 2.20
CA MET A 239 -11.91 3.38 3.04
C MET A 239 -13.10 2.81 3.81
N GLU A 240 -12.93 2.68 5.12
CA GLU A 240 -13.96 2.25 6.07
C GLU A 240 -14.53 3.46 6.83
N LEU A 241 -15.53 3.23 7.67
CA LEU A 241 -16.16 4.29 8.48
C LEU A 241 -15.18 4.93 9.48
N ILE A 242 -14.27 4.12 10.02
CA ILE A 242 -13.32 4.54 11.06
C ILE A 242 -12.01 5.10 10.49
N GLY A 243 -11.79 4.99 9.18
CA GLY A 243 -10.54 5.42 8.56
C GLY A 243 -10.28 4.75 7.22
N SER A 244 -9.12 5.05 6.64
CA SER A 244 -8.69 4.45 5.38
C SER A 244 -7.27 3.92 5.53
N GLN A 245 -7.04 2.69 5.08
CA GLN A 245 -5.74 2.05 5.19
C GLN A 245 -5.44 1.22 3.94
N PHE A 246 -4.14 1.01 3.72
CA PHE A 246 -3.67 -0.04 2.83
C PHE A 246 -3.84 -1.40 3.53
N LYS A 247 -4.19 -2.42 2.75
CA LYS A 247 -4.37 -3.77 3.25
C LYS A 247 -3.87 -4.78 2.23
N ILE A 248 -3.38 -5.90 2.70
CA ILE A 248 -3.05 -7.04 1.86
C ILE A 248 -4.30 -7.91 1.71
N VAL A 249 -4.62 -8.30 0.48
CA VAL A 249 -5.79 -9.12 0.12
C VAL A 249 -5.30 -10.35 -0.65
N ASP A 250 -6.04 -11.45 -0.53
CA ASP A 250 -5.79 -12.71 -1.24
C ASP A 250 -4.38 -13.26 -1.04
N ASN A 251 -3.82 -13.20 0.18
CA ASN A 251 -2.51 -13.83 0.44
C ASN A 251 -2.65 -15.36 0.38
N PRO A 252 -2.03 -16.05 -0.60
CA PRO A 252 -2.19 -17.49 -0.77
C PRO A 252 -1.50 -18.32 0.32
N LEU A 253 -0.52 -17.75 1.04
CA LEU A 253 0.19 -18.42 2.13
C LEU A 253 -0.50 -18.26 3.49
N ALA A 254 -1.42 -17.29 3.60
CA ALA A 254 -2.15 -17.06 4.84
C ALA A 254 -3.22 -18.15 5.06
N THR A 255 -3.16 -18.82 6.19
CA THR A 255 -4.20 -19.77 6.62
C THR A 255 -5.40 -19.07 7.22
N SER A 256 -5.15 -17.98 7.96
CA SER A 256 -6.19 -17.13 8.52
C SER A 256 -5.74 -15.66 8.56
N SER A 257 -6.70 -14.75 8.51
CA SER A 257 -6.48 -13.30 8.58
C SER A 257 -7.22 -12.71 9.78
N CYS A 258 -6.63 -11.72 10.44
CA CYS A 258 -7.31 -10.97 11.49
C CYS A 258 -8.46 -10.14 10.92
N GLY A 259 -9.52 -9.95 11.71
CA GLY A 259 -10.69 -9.16 11.29
C GLY A 259 -10.38 -7.70 10.96
N CYS A 260 -9.31 -7.12 11.52
CA CYS A 260 -8.84 -5.77 11.19
C CYS A 260 -7.89 -5.73 9.97
N GLY A 261 -7.48 -6.89 9.43
CA GLY A 261 -6.63 -6.97 8.24
C GLY A 261 -5.17 -6.55 8.43
N THR A 262 -4.68 -6.39 9.67
CA THR A 262 -3.28 -5.98 9.95
C THR A 262 -2.36 -7.14 10.29
N SER A 263 -2.89 -8.33 10.54
CA SER A 263 -2.10 -9.52 10.90
C SER A 263 -2.70 -10.78 10.29
N PHE A 264 -1.88 -11.81 10.15
CA PHE A 264 -2.23 -13.10 9.52
C PHE A 264 -1.39 -14.23 10.10
N ASP A 265 -1.87 -15.46 9.91
CA ASP A 265 -1.21 -16.69 10.35
C ASP A 265 -0.78 -17.52 9.14
N ILE A 266 0.38 -18.17 9.25
CA ILE A 266 0.96 -19.03 8.22
C ILE A 266 1.09 -20.43 8.79
N LYS A 267 0.62 -21.44 8.04
CA LYS A 267 0.82 -22.83 8.39
C LYS A 267 2.19 -23.27 7.88
N ILE A 268 3.18 -23.24 8.78
CA ILE A 268 4.52 -23.80 8.59
C ILE A 268 4.47 -25.33 8.74
#